data_AF-A0A355SGT3-F1
#
_entry.id   AF-A0A355SGT3-F1
#
_cell.length_a   1.000
_cell.length_b   1.000
_cell.length_c   1.000
_cell.angle_alpha   90.00
_cell.angle_beta   90.00
_cell.angle_gamma   90.00
#
_symmetry.space_group_name_H-M   'P 1'
#
loop_
_entity.id
_entity.type
_entity.pdbx_description
1 polymer ?
#
loop_
_entity_poly.entity_id
_entity_poly.type
_entity_poly.pdbx_seq_one_letter_code
_entity_poly.pdbx_strand_id
1 'polypeptide(L)'
;MKKLVTIILSAVIFLSGCSGQLMQKTDNEASKKTSIMPEAKAKNDNNAFKNAKPQISDEEMKMVELYTTVMKEAFKIENGGNGFIAVRLDTLQGLSDAAKERVLENFKDLSANIYSYEQIKDDNTKIEWYEGKFPNRTINGTILSVNLIKYKNNVAQIQAISWFGSLGAVLPKYEAVYKNGKWQLKTIGFAIS
;
A
#
# COMPACT_ATOMS: atom_id res chain seq x y z
N MET A 1 -15.04 36.01 -43.10
CA MET A 1 -15.12 36.77 -41.83
C MET A 1 -14.26 36.06 -40.80
N LYS A 2 -13.22 36.75 -40.32
CA LYS A 2 -12.11 36.21 -39.51
C LYS A 2 -12.58 35.98 -38.07
N LYS A 3 -12.32 34.80 -37.48
CA LYS A 3 -12.49 34.57 -36.04
C LYS A 3 -11.14 34.75 -35.34
N LEU A 4 -11.12 35.71 -34.41
CA LEU A 4 -9.99 36.08 -33.57
C LEU A 4 -9.62 34.94 -32.61
N VAL A 5 -8.33 34.65 -32.52
CA VAL A 5 -7.70 33.80 -31.51
C VAL A 5 -7.22 34.73 -30.40
N THR A 6 -7.68 34.52 -29.16
CA THR A 6 -7.20 35.24 -27.98
C THR A 6 -6.40 34.27 -27.11
N ILE A 7 -5.08 34.47 -27.07
CA ILE A 7 -4.14 33.78 -26.19
C ILE A 7 -4.02 34.63 -24.92
N ILE A 8 -4.34 34.05 -23.76
CA ILE A 8 -4.06 34.67 -22.46
C ILE A 8 -2.84 33.96 -21.87
N LEU A 9 -1.73 34.70 -21.86
CA LEU A 9 -0.49 34.37 -21.19
C LEU A 9 -0.60 34.85 -19.73
N SER A 10 -0.45 33.97 -18.76
CA SER A 10 -0.34 34.36 -17.35
C SER A 10 0.86 33.67 -16.74
N ALA A 11 1.94 34.45 -16.65
CA ALA A 11 3.12 34.15 -15.86
C ALA A 11 2.79 34.39 -14.38
N VAL A 12 3.04 33.39 -13.53
CA VAL A 12 3.02 33.55 -12.08
C VAL A 12 4.39 33.14 -11.55
N ILE A 13 5.13 34.15 -11.11
CA ILE A 13 6.39 34.05 -10.37
C ILE A 13 6.02 34.13 -8.89
N PHE A 14 6.35 33.11 -8.10
CA PHE A 14 6.34 33.21 -6.63
C PHE A 14 7.67 32.71 -6.05
N LEU A 15 8.52 33.71 -5.80
CA LEU A 15 9.30 33.98 -4.60
C LEU A 15 9.78 32.80 -3.73
N SER A 16 11.10 32.67 -3.78
CA SER A 16 12.04 32.28 -2.73
C SER A 16 11.69 32.75 -1.31
N GLY A 17 11.99 31.90 -0.32
CA GLY A 17 12.35 32.35 1.02
C GLY A 17 11.95 31.39 2.13
N CYS A 18 12.88 30.55 2.60
CA CYS A 18 12.90 30.16 4.00
C CYS A 18 14.34 29.84 4.44
N SER A 19 14.98 30.86 4.99
CA SER A 19 16.29 30.81 5.64
C SER A 19 16.23 29.95 6.90
N GLY A 20 17.31 29.20 7.13
CA GLY A 20 17.46 28.28 8.25
C GLY A 20 17.45 28.94 9.63
N GLN A 21 17.10 28.13 10.63
CA GLN A 21 17.34 28.44 12.03
C GLN A 21 18.29 27.41 12.64
N LEU A 22 19.28 28.00 13.32
CA LEU A 22 20.36 27.42 14.09
C LEU A 22 19.85 26.46 15.18
N MET A 23 20.46 25.28 15.25
CA MET A 23 20.33 24.34 16.35
C MET A 23 21.26 24.81 17.50
N GLN A 24 20.68 25.18 18.65
CA GLN A 24 21.46 25.42 19.87
C GLN A 24 21.70 24.10 20.60
N LYS A 25 22.98 23.81 20.81
CA LYS A 25 23.51 22.73 21.62
C LYS A 25 23.60 23.22 23.07
N THR A 26 22.97 22.53 24.01
CA THR A 26 23.20 22.69 25.44
C THR A 26 23.83 21.42 25.98
N ASP A 27 25.14 21.49 26.19
CA ASP A 27 25.88 20.58 27.05
C ASP A 27 25.69 21.09 28.50
N ASN A 28 25.33 20.21 29.43
CA ASN A 28 25.46 20.51 30.86
C ASN A 28 25.92 19.28 31.65
N GLU A 29 26.79 19.62 32.60
CA GLU A 29 27.74 18.80 33.32
C GLU A 29 27.19 18.06 34.55
N ALA A 30 27.83 16.91 34.78
CA ALA A 30 28.45 16.48 36.04
C ALA A 30 27.62 16.00 37.26
N SER A 31 28.07 14.80 37.68
CA SER A 31 28.39 14.40 39.07
C SER A 31 27.25 13.86 39.94
N LYS A 32 27.34 12.58 40.36
CA LYS A 32 28.03 12.22 41.62
C LYS A 32 28.10 10.69 41.83
N LYS A 33 29.17 10.30 42.51
CA LYS A 33 29.73 8.96 42.79
C LYS A 33 29.26 8.43 44.15
N THR A 34 28.90 7.14 44.28
CA THR A 34 28.90 6.31 45.53
C THR A 34 28.78 4.81 45.09
N SER A 35 29.85 3.98 45.07
CA SER A 35 30.31 2.99 46.09
C SER A 35 29.15 2.25 46.79
N ILE A 36 28.99 0.92 46.94
CA ILE A 36 29.88 -0.22 47.30
C ILE A 36 29.15 -1.55 46.89
N MET A 37 29.91 -2.62 46.55
CA MET A 37 29.56 -4.04 46.26
C MET A 37 28.96 -4.84 47.46
N PRO A 38 28.63 -6.18 47.41
CA PRO A 38 28.30 -7.11 46.31
C PRO A 38 27.04 -8.03 46.55
N GLU A 39 26.71 -8.80 45.49
CA GLU A 39 26.06 -10.13 45.43
C GLU A 39 24.75 -10.45 46.18
N ALA A 40 23.66 -10.54 45.40
CA ALA A 40 22.65 -11.57 45.57
C ALA A 40 22.36 -12.21 44.19
N LYS A 41 22.71 -13.48 44.04
CA LYS A 41 22.39 -14.32 42.88
C LYS A 41 20.87 -14.52 42.81
N ALA A 42 20.19 -13.74 41.98
CA ALA A 42 18.86 -14.09 41.49
C ALA A 42 19.03 -14.74 40.10
N LYS A 43 18.86 -16.07 40.06
CA LYS A 43 18.46 -16.75 38.82
C LYS A 43 17.13 -16.13 38.41
N ASN A 44 17.13 -15.32 37.35
CA ASN A 44 15.89 -14.92 36.70
C ASN A 44 15.81 -15.69 35.39
N ASP A 45 14.80 -16.55 35.35
CA ASP A 45 14.57 -17.55 34.33
C ASP A 45 14.33 -16.90 32.97
N ASN A 46 15.18 -17.27 32.03
CA ASN A 46 14.82 -17.69 30.68
C ASN A 46 13.48 -17.12 30.13
N ASN A 47 13.60 -16.02 29.40
CA ASN A 47 13.47 -16.07 27.94
C ASN A 47 12.29 -16.91 27.42
N ALA A 48 11.08 -16.36 27.49
CA ALA A 48 9.92 -16.90 26.80
C ALA A 48 8.88 -15.84 26.38
N PHE A 49 9.30 -14.65 25.95
CA PHE A 49 8.48 -13.88 25.00
C PHE A 49 8.67 -14.50 23.61
N LYS A 50 8.21 -15.75 23.48
CA LYS A 50 8.06 -16.42 22.19
C LYS A 50 7.10 -15.57 21.36
N ASN A 51 7.66 -14.90 20.35
CA ASN A 51 7.12 -14.62 19.02
C ASN A 51 5.70 -15.18 18.77
N ALA A 52 4.68 -14.62 19.41
CA ALA A 52 3.31 -14.84 18.98
C ALA A 52 3.14 -13.93 17.76
N LYS A 53 2.91 -14.52 16.58
CA LYS A 53 2.49 -13.73 15.42
C LYS A 53 1.33 -12.84 15.86
N PRO A 54 1.33 -11.53 15.54
CA PRO A 54 0.24 -10.65 15.91
C PRO A 54 -1.09 -11.26 15.45
N GLN A 55 -2.01 -11.43 16.39
CA GLN A 55 -3.33 -12.00 16.09
C GLN A 55 -4.12 -10.98 15.28
N ILE A 56 -4.57 -11.36 14.08
CA ILE A 56 -5.43 -10.53 13.23
C ILE A 56 -6.85 -10.58 13.80
N SER A 57 -7.47 -9.41 14.00
CA SER A 57 -8.85 -9.32 14.48
C SER A 57 -9.88 -9.75 13.43
N ASP A 58 -11.10 -10.11 13.85
CA ASP A 58 -12.19 -10.47 12.93
C ASP A 58 -12.53 -9.33 11.97
N GLU A 59 -12.47 -8.08 12.45
CA GLU A 59 -12.73 -6.89 11.62
C GLU A 59 -11.64 -6.68 10.57
N GLU A 60 -10.37 -6.83 10.95
CA GLU A 60 -9.27 -6.79 9.98
C GLU A 60 -9.37 -7.94 8.98
N MET A 61 -9.71 -9.17 9.41
CA MET A 61 -9.93 -10.29 8.49
C MET A 61 -11.04 -10.01 7.49
N LYS A 62 -12.14 -9.36 7.93
CA LYS A 62 -13.20 -8.92 7.04
C LYS A 62 -12.70 -7.91 5.99
N MET A 63 -11.82 -6.99 6.37
CA MET A 63 -11.17 -6.06 5.44
C MET A 63 -10.15 -6.73 4.51
N VAL A 64 -9.38 -7.70 5.01
CA VAL A 64 -8.48 -8.56 4.21
C VAL A 64 -9.27 -9.25 3.09
N GLU A 65 -10.42 -9.84 3.44
CA GLU A 65 -11.32 -10.46 2.47
C GLU A 65 -11.89 -9.46 1.46
N LEU A 66 -12.29 -8.26 1.91
CA LEU A 66 -12.78 -7.20 1.02
C LEU A 66 -11.73 -6.86 -0.04
N TYR A 67 -10.53 -6.49 0.41
CA TYR A 67 -9.44 -6.06 -0.45
C TYR A 67 -9.02 -7.16 -1.42
N THR A 68 -8.87 -8.39 -0.91
CA THR A 68 -8.57 -9.55 -1.75
C THR A 68 -9.63 -9.76 -2.83
N THR A 69 -10.91 -9.75 -2.45
CA THR A 69 -12.02 -10.03 -3.37
C THR A 69 -12.07 -9.01 -4.50
N VAL A 70 -12.02 -7.72 -4.19
CA VAL A 70 -12.14 -6.68 -5.23
C VAL A 70 -10.94 -6.64 -6.16
N MET A 71 -9.73 -6.88 -5.64
CA MET A 71 -8.51 -6.93 -6.46
C MET A 71 -8.48 -8.18 -7.35
N LYS A 72 -8.95 -9.34 -6.87
CA LYS A 72 -9.10 -10.54 -7.71
C LYS A 72 -10.11 -10.32 -8.83
N GLU A 73 -11.22 -9.63 -8.57
CA GLU A 73 -12.17 -9.29 -9.63
C GLU A 73 -11.56 -8.30 -10.65
N ALA A 74 -10.81 -7.28 -10.20
CA ALA A 74 -10.08 -6.41 -11.12
C ALA A 74 -9.07 -7.17 -11.99
N PHE A 75 -8.30 -8.09 -11.41
CA PHE A 75 -7.35 -8.94 -12.13
C PHE A 75 -8.02 -9.82 -13.19
N LYS A 76 -9.21 -10.37 -12.90
CA LYS A 76 -9.98 -11.20 -13.84
C LYS A 76 -10.50 -10.41 -15.03
N ILE A 77 -10.81 -9.14 -14.84
CA ILE A 77 -11.29 -8.27 -15.92
C ILE A 77 -10.17 -8.06 -16.93
N GLU A 78 -8.99 -7.62 -16.46
CA GLU A 78 -7.79 -7.50 -17.27
C GLU A 78 -6.53 -7.45 -16.39
N ASN A 79 -5.43 -7.98 -16.91
CA ASN A 79 -4.16 -8.06 -16.21
C ASN A 79 -2.98 -8.13 -17.19
N GLY A 80 -1.77 -7.85 -16.70
CA GLY A 80 -0.54 -7.85 -17.50
C GLY A 80 0.18 -9.20 -17.54
N GLY A 81 -0.50 -10.28 -17.14
CA GLY A 81 0.07 -11.59 -16.91
C GLY A 81 0.22 -11.93 -15.44
N ASN A 82 0.63 -13.18 -15.20
CA ASN A 82 0.71 -13.80 -13.88
C ASN A 82 2.11 -14.33 -13.54
N GLY A 83 3.15 -13.88 -14.26
CA GLY A 83 4.54 -14.16 -13.89
C GLY A 83 4.88 -13.59 -12.50
N PHE A 84 4.24 -12.48 -12.11
CA PHE A 84 4.15 -12.03 -10.72
C PHE A 84 2.86 -11.24 -10.46
N ILE A 85 2.49 -11.14 -9.17
CA ILE A 85 1.53 -10.16 -8.67
C ILE A 85 2.23 -9.33 -7.59
N ALA A 86 2.12 -8.01 -7.70
CA ALA A 86 2.58 -7.09 -6.66
C ALA A 86 1.40 -6.31 -6.09
N VAL A 87 1.36 -6.10 -4.77
CA VAL A 87 0.28 -5.34 -4.13
C VAL A 87 0.84 -4.05 -3.52
N ARG A 88 0.17 -2.92 -3.75
CA ARG A 88 0.47 -1.66 -3.07
C ARG A 88 -0.08 -1.69 -1.64
N LEU A 89 0.74 -2.16 -0.70
CA LEU A 89 0.34 -2.36 0.70
C LEU A 89 -0.04 -1.06 1.43
N ASP A 90 0.47 0.09 0.96
CA ASP A 90 0.12 1.42 1.46
C ASP A 90 -1.34 1.78 1.19
N THR A 91 -1.98 1.11 0.22
CA THR A 91 -3.41 1.32 -0.10
C THR A 91 -4.37 0.52 0.78
N LEU A 92 -3.86 -0.42 1.58
CA LEU A 92 -4.64 -1.30 2.44
C LEU A 92 -4.93 -0.64 3.79
N GLN A 93 -5.68 0.47 3.76
CA GLN A 93 -6.01 1.27 4.93
C GLN A 93 -6.68 0.42 6.01
N GLY A 94 -6.36 0.67 7.29
CA GLY A 94 -6.97 -0.02 8.43
C GLY A 94 -6.43 -1.42 8.73
N LEU A 95 -5.46 -1.94 7.96
CA LEU A 95 -4.82 -3.23 8.23
C LEU A 95 -3.48 -3.08 8.96
N SER A 96 -3.26 -3.92 9.96
CA SER A 96 -1.94 -4.20 10.53
C SER A 96 -1.01 -4.87 9.51
N ASP A 97 0.29 -4.92 9.80
CA ASP A 97 1.26 -5.56 8.92
C ASP A 97 1.01 -7.07 8.77
N ALA A 98 0.60 -7.74 9.85
CA ALA A 98 0.18 -9.15 9.80
C ALA A 98 -1.02 -9.36 8.87
N ALA A 99 -2.00 -8.44 8.89
CA ALA A 99 -3.14 -8.51 7.98
C ALA A 99 -2.77 -8.20 6.52
N LYS A 100 -1.82 -7.28 6.28
CA LYS A 100 -1.28 -7.02 4.93
C LYS A 100 -0.53 -8.23 4.36
N GLU A 101 0.23 -8.94 5.18
CA GLU A 101 0.84 -10.21 4.78
C GLU A 101 -0.23 -11.23 4.37
N ARG A 102 -1.33 -11.31 5.12
CA ARG A 102 -2.45 -12.19 4.79
C ARG A 102 -3.09 -11.83 3.44
N VAL A 103 -3.18 -10.55 3.08
CA VAL A 103 -3.62 -10.13 1.74
C VAL A 103 -2.70 -10.69 0.66
N LEU A 104 -1.37 -10.59 0.82
CA LEU A 104 -0.43 -11.15 -0.15
C LEU A 104 -0.60 -12.67 -0.29
N GLU A 105 -0.72 -13.39 0.83
CA GLU A 105 -0.90 -14.85 0.80
C GLU A 105 -2.14 -15.27 0.00
N ASN A 106 -3.20 -14.47 0.03
CA ASN A 106 -4.44 -14.78 -0.67
C ASN A 106 -4.32 -14.71 -2.20
N PHE A 107 -3.19 -14.27 -2.77
CA PHE A 107 -2.95 -14.24 -4.21
C PHE A 107 -2.08 -15.40 -4.72
N LYS A 108 -1.61 -16.29 -3.84
CA LYS A 108 -0.76 -17.45 -4.21
C LYS A 108 -1.45 -18.44 -5.15
N ASP A 109 -2.78 -18.41 -5.23
CA ASP A 109 -3.56 -19.18 -6.21
C ASP A 109 -3.50 -18.61 -7.63
N LEU A 110 -3.14 -17.33 -7.79
CA LEU A 110 -3.05 -16.67 -9.09
C LEU A 110 -1.61 -16.60 -9.64
N SER A 111 -0.61 -16.52 -8.75
CA SER A 111 0.81 -16.45 -9.12
C SER A 111 1.66 -17.09 -8.03
N ALA A 112 2.71 -17.81 -8.45
CA ALA A 112 3.73 -18.33 -7.54
C ALA A 112 4.62 -17.22 -6.95
N ASN A 113 4.71 -16.07 -7.65
CA ASN A 113 5.55 -14.93 -7.26
C ASN A 113 4.66 -13.79 -6.80
N ILE A 114 4.64 -13.53 -5.49
CA ILE A 114 3.86 -12.48 -4.85
C ILE A 114 4.79 -11.51 -4.12
N TYR A 115 4.59 -10.22 -4.34
CA TYR A 115 5.41 -9.17 -3.76
C TYR A 115 4.57 -8.04 -3.17
N SER A 116 5.14 -7.27 -2.25
CA SER A 116 4.72 -5.88 -2.13
C SER A 116 5.29 -5.07 -3.29
N TYR A 117 4.59 -4.02 -3.73
CA TYR A 117 5.11 -3.16 -4.79
C TYR A 117 6.47 -2.55 -4.44
N GLU A 118 6.66 -2.15 -3.18
CA GLU A 118 7.92 -1.57 -2.69
C GLU A 118 9.12 -2.51 -2.86
N GLN A 119 8.93 -3.83 -2.86
CA GLN A 119 10.00 -4.81 -3.07
C GLN A 119 10.47 -4.88 -4.53
N ILE A 120 9.63 -4.47 -5.48
CA ILE A 120 9.90 -4.65 -6.92
C ILE A 120 9.90 -3.34 -7.70
N LYS A 121 9.58 -2.20 -7.07
CA LYS A 121 9.40 -0.93 -7.77
C LYS A 121 10.62 -0.58 -8.62
N ASP A 122 11.83 -0.81 -8.10
CA ASP A 122 13.10 -0.51 -8.77
C ASP A 122 13.70 -1.73 -9.51
N ASP A 123 12.96 -2.83 -9.64
CA ASP A 123 13.42 -4.05 -10.32
C ASP A 123 13.13 -3.99 -11.83
N ASN A 124 14.16 -3.69 -12.61
CA ASN A 124 14.08 -3.59 -14.07
C ASN A 124 13.78 -4.93 -14.79
N THR A 125 13.79 -6.07 -14.07
CA THR A 125 13.31 -7.34 -14.62
C THR A 125 11.79 -7.50 -14.53
N LYS A 126 11.13 -6.64 -13.73
CA LYS A 126 9.67 -6.67 -13.48
C LYS A 126 8.97 -5.42 -13.96
N ILE A 127 9.65 -4.29 -13.95
CA ILE A 127 9.11 -2.99 -14.35
C ILE A 127 9.97 -2.42 -15.47
N GLU A 128 9.33 -2.13 -16.60
CA GLU A 128 9.94 -1.33 -17.65
C GLU A 128 9.75 0.15 -17.32
N TRP A 129 10.81 0.94 -17.41
CA TRP A 129 10.82 2.36 -17.08
C TRP A 129 10.96 3.22 -18.33
N TYR A 130 10.10 4.23 -18.46
CA TYR A 130 10.20 5.26 -19.49
C TYR A 130 11.22 6.32 -19.07
N GLU A 131 12.24 6.53 -19.89
CA GLU A 131 13.37 7.46 -19.65
C GLU A 131 14.04 7.28 -18.27
N GLY A 132 13.94 6.09 -17.67
CA GLY A 132 14.46 5.81 -16.32
C GLY A 132 13.80 6.59 -15.19
N LYS A 133 12.65 7.24 -15.44
CA LYS A 133 11.99 8.13 -14.48
C LYS A 133 10.59 7.69 -14.08
N PHE A 134 9.83 7.12 -15.01
CA PHE A 134 8.44 6.76 -14.79
C PHE A 134 8.20 5.28 -15.09
N PRO A 135 7.48 4.53 -14.24
CA PRO A 135 7.15 3.16 -14.56
C PRO A 135 6.23 3.15 -15.80
N ASN A 136 6.70 2.51 -16.86
CA ASN A 136 5.97 2.41 -18.12
C ASN A 136 5.00 1.24 -18.08
N ARG A 137 5.47 0.04 -17.71
CA ARG A 137 4.65 -1.18 -17.64
C ARG A 137 5.28 -2.26 -16.79
N THR A 138 4.48 -3.24 -16.40
CA THR A 138 4.98 -4.51 -15.85
C THR A 138 5.46 -5.43 -16.97
N ILE A 139 6.46 -6.25 -16.69
CA ILE A 139 6.95 -7.32 -17.58
C ILE A 139 6.35 -8.65 -17.10
N ASN A 140 5.32 -9.15 -17.81
CA ASN A 140 4.60 -10.39 -17.46
C ASN A 140 4.14 -10.45 -15.99
N GLY A 141 3.42 -9.43 -15.56
CA GLY A 141 2.93 -9.35 -14.18
C GLY A 141 1.87 -8.29 -14.04
N THR A 142 1.40 -8.10 -12.81
CA THR A 142 0.33 -7.14 -12.52
C THR A 142 0.56 -6.48 -11.16
N ILE A 143 0.31 -5.17 -11.09
CA ILE A 143 0.27 -4.42 -9.84
C ILE A 143 -1.18 -4.22 -9.43
N LEU A 144 -1.53 -4.71 -8.25
CA LEU A 144 -2.86 -4.59 -7.66
C LEU A 144 -2.85 -3.52 -6.57
N SER A 145 -3.90 -2.72 -6.54
CA SER A 145 -4.13 -1.76 -5.46
C SER A 145 -5.61 -1.46 -5.29
N VAL A 146 -5.94 -0.73 -4.23
CA VAL A 146 -7.31 -0.29 -3.97
C VAL A 146 -7.36 1.19 -3.64
N ASN A 147 -8.53 1.79 -3.80
CA ASN A 147 -8.88 3.07 -3.23
C ASN A 147 -10.18 2.89 -2.44
N LEU A 148 -10.05 2.81 -1.11
CA LEU A 148 -11.20 2.70 -0.22
C LEU A 148 -11.87 4.06 -0.08
N ILE A 149 -13.09 4.19 -0.59
CA ILE A 149 -13.83 5.45 -0.62
C ILE A 149 -14.69 5.59 0.64
N LYS A 150 -15.32 4.49 1.05
CA LYS A 150 -16.16 4.45 2.25
C LYS A 150 -16.16 3.05 2.83
N TYR A 151 -16.07 2.96 4.15
CA TYR A 151 -16.23 1.71 4.88
C TYR A 151 -17.01 1.96 6.17
N LYS A 152 -18.12 1.26 6.34
CA LYS A 152 -18.90 1.32 7.58
C LYS A 152 -19.64 0.01 7.80
N ASN A 153 -19.37 -0.64 8.91
CA ASN A 153 -19.98 -1.91 9.31
C ASN A 153 -19.77 -2.99 8.23
N ASN A 154 -20.84 -3.36 7.53
CA ASN A 154 -20.88 -4.42 6.52
C ASN A 154 -21.07 -3.86 5.10
N VAL A 155 -20.76 -2.58 4.88
CA VAL A 155 -20.90 -1.93 3.58
C VAL A 155 -19.64 -1.13 3.26
N ALA A 156 -19.18 -1.27 2.01
CA ALA A 156 -18.05 -0.51 1.49
C ALA A 156 -18.33 0.04 0.09
N GLN A 157 -17.74 1.19 -0.21
CA GLN A 157 -17.51 1.65 -1.57
C GLN A 157 -16.00 1.67 -1.81
N ILE A 158 -15.56 1.00 -2.87
CA ILE A 158 -14.15 0.75 -3.10
C ILE A 158 -13.89 0.66 -4.60
N GLN A 159 -12.78 1.24 -5.04
CA GLN A 159 -12.25 1.03 -6.38
C GLN A 159 -11.05 0.08 -6.28
N ALA A 160 -11.04 -0.96 -7.10
CA ALA A 160 -9.87 -1.81 -7.26
C ALA A 160 -9.14 -1.41 -8.54
N ILE A 161 -7.83 -1.63 -8.57
CA ILE A 161 -6.97 -1.26 -9.69
C ILE A 161 -6.12 -2.48 -10.02
N SER A 162 -6.19 -2.91 -11.28
CA SER A 162 -5.25 -3.84 -11.89
C SER A 162 -4.46 -3.07 -12.93
N TRP A 163 -3.22 -2.70 -12.58
CA TRP A 163 -2.32 -1.92 -13.42
C TRP A 163 -1.25 -2.81 -14.01
N PHE A 164 -1.01 -2.65 -15.30
CA PHE A 164 0.02 -3.38 -16.05
C PHE A 164 0.73 -2.51 -17.09
N GLY A 165 0.34 -1.25 -17.25
CA GLY A 165 1.01 -0.32 -18.16
C GLY A 165 0.46 1.11 -18.12
N SER A 166 1.20 2.03 -18.70
CA SER A 166 0.83 3.42 -18.94
C SER A 166 -0.43 3.56 -19.79
N LEU A 167 -0.72 2.55 -20.61
CA LEU A 167 -1.93 2.39 -21.43
C LEU A 167 -2.69 1.10 -21.07
N GLY A 168 -2.50 0.62 -19.85
CA GLY A 168 -3.01 -0.68 -19.42
C GLY A 168 -3.36 -0.69 -17.95
N ALA A 169 -4.57 -0.26 -17.63
CA ALA A 169 -5.15 -0.45 -16.31
C ALA A 169 -6.67 -0.59 -16.35
N VAL A 170 -7.22 -1.43 -15.47
CA VAL A 170 -8.66 -1.49 -15.21
C VAL A 170 -8.97 -1.06 -13.77
N LEU A 171 -9.97 -0.20 -13.62
CA LEU A 171 -10.30 0.47 -12.37
C LEU A 171 -11.78 0.31 -11.98
N PRO A 172 -12.28 -0.93 -11.83
CA PRO A 172 -13.68 -1.15 -11.44
C PRO A 172 -13.97 -0.58 -10.05
N LYS A 173 -15.14 0.06 -9.93
CA LYS A 173 -15.67 0.59 -8.68
C LYS A 173 -16.86 -0.25 -8.23
N TYR A 174 -16.85 -0.63 -6.96
CA TYR A 174 -17.83 -1.52 -6.37
C TYR A 174 -18.56 -0.87 -5.20
N GLU A 175 -19.85 -1.19 -5.08
CA GLU A 175 -20.53 -1.29 -3.79
C GLU A 175 -20.39 -2.73 -3.30
N ALA A 176 -19.83 -2.89 -2.10
CA ALA A 176 -19.64 -4.19 -1.48
C ALA A 176 -20.50 -4.30 -0.23
N VAL A 177 -21.19 -5.44 -0.08
CA VAL A 177 -22.00 -5.73 1.11
C VAL A 177 -21.58 -7.08 1.70
N TYR A 178 -21.24 -7.09 2.98
CA TYR A 178 -20.86 -8.31 3.69
C TYR A 178 -22.10 -9.04 4.19
N LYS A 179 -22.38 -10.22 3.61
CA LYS A 179 -23.52 -11.08 3.94
C LYS A 179 -23.07 -12.53 3.96
N ASN A 180 -23.52 -13.28 4.96
CA ASN A 180 -23.25 -14.71 5.11
C ASN A 180 -21.75 -15.04 5.07
N GLY A 181 -20.92 -14.23 5.73
CA GLY A 181 -19.48 -14.43 5.82
C GLY A 181 -18.70 -14.10 4.54
N LYS A 182 -19.32 -13.43 3.56
CA LYS A 182 -18.66 -13.09 2.27
C LYS A 182 -19.06 -11.70 1.79
N TRP A 183 -18.14 -11.07 1.06
CA TRP A 183 -18.43 -9.82 0.34
C TRP A 183 -19.15 -10.12 -0.96
N GLN A 184 -20.32 -9.49 -1.13
CA GLN A 184 -21.07 -9.46 -2.38
C GLN A 184 -20.78 -8.14 -3.08
N LEU A 185 -20.27 -8.21 -4.31
CA LEU A 185 -19.88 -7.04 -5.08
C LEU A 185 -20.94 -6.68 -6.10
N LYS A 186 -21.25 -5.38 -6.19
CA LYS A 186 -22.02 -4.79 -7.27
C LYS A 186 -21.15 -3.73 -7.94
N THR A 187 -20.84 -3.90 -9.23
CA THR A 187 -20.14 -2.88 -10.00
C THR A 187 -21.03 -1.65 -10.15
N ILE A 188 -20.49 -0.49 -9.79
CA ILE A 188 -21.19 0.81 -9.86
C ILE A 188 -20.45 1.83 -10.75
N GLY A 189 -19.27 1.47 -11.24
CA GLY A 189 -18.48 2.29 -12.14
C GLY A 189 -17.30 1.50 -12.70
N PHE A 190 -16.80 1.93 -13.84
CA PHE A 190 -15.74 1.25 -14.54
C PHE A 190 -14.92 2.25 -15.36
N ALA A 191 -13.60 2.09 -15.36
CA ALA A 191 -12.69 2.86 -16.18
C ALA A 191 -11.57 1.93 -16.69
N ILE A 192 -11.16 2.16 -17.93
CA ILE A 192 -9.98 1.55 -18.55
C ILE A 192 -9.07 2.71 -18.94
N SER A 193 -7.76 2.56 -18.70
CA SER A 193 -6.73 3.49 -19.14
C SER A 193 -5.70 2.78 -20.00
#